data_AF-A0A8J2I070-F1
#
_entry.id   AF-A0A8J2I070-F1
#
_cell.length_a   1.000
_cell.length_b   1.000
_cell.length_c   1.000
_cell.angle_alpha   90.00
_cell.angle_beta   90.00
_cell.angle_gamma   90.00
#
_symmetry.space_group_name_H-M   'P 1'
#
loop_
_entity.id
_entity.type
_entity.pdbx_description
1 polymer ?
#
loop_
_entity_poly.entity_id
_entity_poly.type
_entity_poly.pdbx_seq_one_letter_code
_entity_poly.pdbx_strand_id
1 'polypeptide(L)'
;MHVANVKKLTANAAVPFSAEIDNKAKFSIGNGTKSYLAKFDDITRVQMEALPEVYEIEPLQYYKHVYVTQEKAPWGLPRLSSTGPIGTGPDPVYTYRTEASGTRVTAYIIDTGINNKHVNFEARASKGPTYVQDDPKSSNVDVHGHGTHVAGTIGGKTYGVAKDVTLVDIKVFNDTTGTASTIDIIKALAWVVDDVYSTNSRKKAVANLSLGGGGGASPAMDAAIAAAVR
;
A
#
# COMPACT_ATOMS: atom_id res chain seq x y z
N MET A 1 -6.89 26.89 9.77
CA MET A 1 -7.82 26.67 10.89
C MET A 1 -6.98 26.46 12.13
N HIS A 2 -7.34 27.08 13.24
CA HIS A 2 -6.56 27.09 14.47
C HIS A 2 -7.46 26.72 15.65
N VAL A 3 -6.89 26.09 16.67
CA VAL A 3 -7.52 25.80 17.96
C VAL A 3 -7.01 26.82 18.97
N ALA A 4 -7.90 27.38 19.78
CA ALA A 4 -7.55 28.34 20.83
C ALA A 4 -8.06 27.87 22.19
N ASN A 5 -7.22 27.96 23.22
CA ASN A 5 -7.58 27.74 24.63
C ASN A 5 -7.72 29.08 25.34
N VAL A 6 -8.82 29.29 26.06
CA VAL A 6 -9.18 30.57 26.69
C VAL A 6 -9.78 30.41 28.09
N LYS A 7 -9.58 31.42 28.95
CA LYS A 7 -10.14 31.53 30.30
C LYS A 7 -11.65 31.85 30.30
N LYS A 8 -12.12 32.61 29.31
CA LYS A 8 -13.53 32.94 29.10
C LYS A 8 -13.82 33.05 27.60
N LEU A 9 -14.97 32.54 27.17
CA LEU A 9 -15.48 32.76 25.82
C LEU A 9 -16.09 34.17 25.76
N THR A 10 -15.30 35.17 25.43
CA THR A 10 -15.73 36.56 25.22
C THR A 10 -15.80 36.84 23.74
N ALA A 11 -17.00 36.85 23.16
CA ALA A 11 -17.22 37.56 21.90
C ALA A 11 -17.26 39.06 22.25
N ASN A 12 -16.10 39.68 22.41
CA ASN A 12 -16.05 41.11 22.67
C ASN A 12 -16.27 41.87 21.35
N ALA A 13 -17.48 42.39 21.15
CA ALA A 13 -17.85 43.17 19.97
C ALA A 13 -17.01 44.45 19.77
N ALA A 14 -16.20 44.85 20.76
CA ALA A 14 -15.33 46.03 20.68
C ALA A 14 -13.96 45.74 20.04
N VAL A 15 -13.60 44.48 19.76
CA VAL A 15 -12.34 44.12 19.07
C VAL A 15 -12.72 43.49 17.71
N PRO A 16 -12.78 44.29 16.63
CA PRO A 16 -13.36 43.84 15.36
C PRO A 16 -12.29 43.10 14.55
N PHE A 17 -12.00 41.87 14.93
CA PHE A 17 -11.22 40.97 14.08
C PHE A 17 -12.11 39.92 13.46
N SER A 18 -11.81 39.55 12.21
CA SER A 18 -12.63 38.62 11.43
C SER A 18 -12.25 37.18 11.80
N ALA A 19 -12.90 36.64 12.84
CA ALA A 19 -12.77 35.24 13.22
C ALA A 19 -14.10 34.50 13.04
N GLU A 20 -14.11 33.51 12.14
CA GLU A 20 -15.20 32.56 12.01
C GLU A 20 -15.01 31.47 13.06
N ILE A 21 -15.79 31.52 14.14
CA ILE A 21 -15.75 30.51 15.21
C ILE A 21 -16.67 29.34 14.84
N ASP A 22 -16.14 28.13 14.82
CA ASP A 22 -16.96 26.92 14.70
C ASP A 22 -17.66 26.63 16.03
N ASN A 23 -18.95 26.99 16.10
CA ASN A 23 -19.81 26.69 17.25
C ASN A 23 -19.94 25.18 17.53
N LYS A 24 -19.66 24.35 16.51
CA LYS A 24 -19.48 22.89 16.50
C LYS A 24 -18.45 22.38 17.52
N ALA A 25 -17.36 23.13 17.64
CA ALA A 25 -16.12 22.70 18.26
C ALA A 25 -15.79 23.49 19.53
N LYS A 26 -16.82 24.03 20.22
CA LYS A 26 -16.69 24.68 21.52
C LYS A 26 -16.81 23.65 22.64
N PHE A 27 -15.85 23.61 23.55
CA PHE A 27 -15.92 22.71 24.70
C PHE A 27 -15.20 23.29 25.92
N SER A 28 -15.47 22.72 27.09
CA SER A 28 -14.80 23.06 28.35
C SER A 28 -14.08 21.81 28.88
N ILE A 29 -12.87 22.00 29.36
CA ILE A 29 -12.04 20.95 29.96
C ILE A 29 -12.08 21.16 31.48
N GLY A 30 -12.03 20.08 32.27
CA GLY A 30 -12.40 20.03 33.69
C GLY A 30 -11.73 21.02 34.66
N ASN A 31 -10.67 21.72 34.24
CA ASN A 31 -10.04 22.82 34.98
C ASN A 31 -10.69 24.21 34.72
N GLY A 32 -11.78 24.27 33.94
CA GLY A 32 -12.44 25.51 33.55
C GLY A 32 -11.88 26.16 32.28
N THR A 33 -10.83 25.60 31.67
CA THR A 33 -10.35 26.03 30.34
C THR A 33 -11.42 25.77 29.29
N LYS A 34 -11.64 26.75 28.43
CA LYS A 34 -12.56 26.65 27.30
C LYS A 34 -11.77 26.60 26.01
N SER A 35 -12.20 25.79 25.06
CA SER A 35 -11.52 25.61 23.77
C SER A 35 -12.50 25.83 22.64
N TYR A 36 -12.02 26.38 21.53
CA TYR A 36 -12.81 26.49 20.29
C TYR A 36 -11.92 26.42 19.04
N LEU A 37 -12.52 25.98 17.94
CA LEU A 37 -11.92 26.05 16.61
C LEU A 37 -12.35 27.36 15.93
N ALA A 38 -11.40 28.06 15.32
CA ALA A 38 -11.72 29.23 14.53
C ALA A 38 -10.84 29.36 13.27
N LYS A 39 -11.37 30.09 12.29
CA LYS A 39 -10.66 30.49 11.07
C LYS A 39 -10.52 32.00 11.06
N PHE A 40 -9.28 32.46 10.88
CA PHE A 40 -8.90 33.86 10.88
C PHE A 40 -7.56 34.02 10.15
N ASP A 41 -7.21 35.26 9.77
CA ASP A 41 -5.90 35.63 9.20
C ASP A 41 -4.83 35.88 10.28
N ASP A 42 -3.58 36.06 9.86
CA ASP A 42 -2.44 36.24 10.76
C ASP A 42 -2.52 37.54 11.59
N ILE A 43 -3.13 38.59 11.07
CA ILE A 43 -3.30 39.87 11.79
C ILE A 43 -4.27 39.64 12.97
N THR A 44 -5.37 38.96 12.69
CA THR A 44 -6.37 38.57 13.67
C THR A 44 -5.78 37.64 14.73
N ARG A 45 -4.92 36.68 14.34
CA ARG A 45 -4.22 35.80 15.29
C ARG A 45 -3.45 36.59 16.34
N VAL A 46 -2.63 37.56 15.91
CA VAL A 46 -1.82 38.40 16.82
C VAL A 46 -2.70 39.22 17.76
N GLN A 47 -3.83 39.73 17.26
CA GLN A 47 -4.79 40.47 18.09
C GLN A 47 -5.44 39.57 19.15
N MET A 48 -5.77 38.32 18.80
CA MET A 48 -6.32 37.35 19.74
C MET A 48 -5.30 36.92 20.79
N GLU A 49 -4.04 36.67 20.42
CA GLU A 49 -2.94 36.30 21.35
C GLU A 49 -2.66 37.40 22.39
N ALA A 50 -2.98 38.67 22.09
CA ALA A 50 -2.81 39.79 23.01
C ALA A 50 -3.93 39.92 24.07
N LEU A 51 -5.03 39.17 23.94
CA LEU A 51 -6.15 39.24 24.87
C LEU A 51 -5.84 38.50 26.19
N PRO A 52 -6.09 39.10 27.37
CA PRO A 52 -5.78 38.48 28.67
C PRO A 52 -6.58 37.20 28.96
N GLU A 53 -7.67 36.97 28.24
CA GLU A 53 -8.45 35.73 28.28
C GLU A 53 -7.89 34.59 27.43
N VAL A 54 -6.94 34.81 26.51
CA VAL A 54 -6.39 33.77 25.64
C VAL A 54 -5.16 33.15 26.27
N TYR A 55 -5.16 31.82 26.42
CA TYR A 55 -4.00 31.06 26.90
C TYR A 55 -3.04 30.75 25.75
N GLU A 56 -3.55 30.11 24.70
CA GLU A 56 -2.74 29.74 23.52
C GLU A 56 -3.60 29.67 22.27
N ILE A 57 -2.96 29.84 21.12
CA ILE A 57 -3.52 29.58 19.80
C ILE A 57 -2.53 28.69 19.05
N GLU A 58 -3.01 27.56 18.56
CA GLU A 58 -2.23 26.63 17.76
C GLU A 58 -2.91 26.31 16.43
N PRO A 59 -2.15 26.00 15.37
CA PRO A 59 -2.73 25.40 14.16
C PRO A 59 -3.46 24.09 14.50
N LEU A 60 -4.59 23.84 13.84
CA LEU A 60 -5.29 22.58 14.00
C LEU A 60 -4.38 21.41 13.60
N GLN A 61 -4.10 20.52 14.56
CA GLN A 61 -3.30 19.33 14.34
C GLN A 61 -4.19 18.11 14.07
N TYR A 62 -3.77 17.28 13.10
CA TYR A 62 -4.41 16.00 12.79
C TYR A 62 -3.52 14.86 13.26
N TYR A 63 -3.97 14.11 14.25
CA TYR A 63 -3.29 12.90 14.70
C TYR A 63 -3.67 11.72 13.80
N LYS A 64 -2.69 11.05 13.19
CA LYS A 64 -2.89 9.90 12.29
C LYS A 64 -2.51 8.60 13.02
N HIS A 65 -3.46 7.66 13.14
CA HIS A 65 -3.34 6.49 14.01
C HIS A 65 -2.87 5.18 13.31
N VAL A 66 -2.56 5.17 12.01
CA VAL A 66 -2.56 3.89 11.25
C VAL A 66 -1.45 3.72 10.20
N TYR A 67 -0.36 4.48 10.26
CA TYR A 67 0.70 4.41 9.24
C TYR A 67 1.97 3.74 9.77
N VAL A 68 2.60 2.92 8.92
CA VAL A 68 3.96 2.42 9.08
C VAL A 68 4.86 3.17 8.12
N THR A 69 6.06 3.48 8.58
CA THR A 69 7.07 4.25 7.86
C THR A 69 8.34 3.43 7.76
N GLN A 70 8.75 3.12 6.54
CA GLN A 70 10.09 2.59 6.25
C GLN A 70 10.99 3.75 5.82
N GLU A 71 12.02 4.00 6.62
CA GLU A 71 13.10 4.92 6.26
C GLU A 71 14.03 4.28 5.22
N LYS A 72 14.71 5.11 4.43
CA LYS A 72 15.68 4.69 3.40
C LYS A 72 15.11 3.64 2.44
N ALA A 73 13.84 3.83 2.06
CA ALA A 73 13.15 2.92 1.17
C ALA A 73 13.71 3.04 -0.26
N PRO A 74 13.77 1.93 -1.04
CA PRO A 74 14.12 2.00 -2.45
C PRO A 74 13.16 2.94 -3.19
N TRP A 75 13.66 3.73 -4.14
CA TRP A 75 12.94 4.84 -4.76
C TRP A 75 11.51 4.53 -5.26
N GLY A 76 11.26 3.29 -5.69
CA GLY A 76 9.96 2.85 -6.17
C GLY A 76 8.86 2.83 -5.09
N LEU A 77 9.21 2.56 -3.83
CA LEU A 77 8.24 2.54 -2.73
C LEU A 77 7.74 3.94 -2.34
N PRO A 78 8.61 4.94 -2.09
CA PRO A 78 8.19 6.33 -1.93
C PRO A 78 7.34 6.83 -3.08
N ARG A 79 7.66 6.42 -4.33
CA ARG A 79 6.86 6.81 -5.50
C ARG A 79 5.41 6.40 -5.36
N LEU A 80 5.17 5.20 -4.84
CA LEU A 80 3.83 4.65 -4.65
C LEU A 80 3.09 5.30 -3.47
N SER A 81 3.82 5.76 -2.45
CA SER A 81 3.22 6.41 -1.28
C SER A 81 3.16 7.95 -1.33
N SER A 82 3.62 8.59 -2.43
CA SER A 82 3.64 10.04 -2.58
C SER A 82 2.69 10.54 -3.69
N THR A 83 1.98 11.63 -3.41
CA THR A 83 1.15 12.35 -4.41
C THR A 83 1.92 13.47 -5.10
N GLY A 84 3.00 13.99 -4.48
CA GLY A 84 3.91 14.98 -5.04
C GLY A 84 5.20 14.36 -5.59
N PRO A 85 6.08 15.19 -6.19
CA PRO A 85 7.42 14.77 -6.60
C PRO A 85 8.14 14.12 -5.42
N ILE A 86 8.77 12.97 -5.66
CA ILE A 86 9.69 12.41 -4.68
C ILE A 86 10.91 13.34 -4.70
N GLY A 87 11.12 14.10 -3.64
CA GLY A 87 12.28 14.97 -3.55
C GLY A 87 13.56 14.15 -3.73
N THR A 88 14.60 14.77 -4.29
CA THR A 88 15.97 14.19 -4.36
C THR A 88 16.67 14.19 -2.99
N GLY A 89 15.92 14.39 -1.91
CA GLY A 89 16.43 14.45 -0.55
C GLY A 89 16.96 13.08 -0.07
N PRO A 90 17.82 13.10 0.97
CA PRO A 90 18.68 11.96 1.32
C PRO A 90 17.93 10.72 1.85
N ASP A 91 16.68 10.86 2.29
CA ASP A 91 15.95 9.78 2.97
C ASP A 91 14.55 9.57 2.37
N PRO A 92 14.45 8.84 1.24
CA PRO A 92 13.17 8.39 0.71
C PRO A 92 12.42 7.56 1.74
N VAL A 93 11.17 7.95 2.01
CA VAL A 93 10.29 7.27 2.97
C VAL A 93 9.16 6.56 2.26
N TYR A 94 8.91 5.31 2.64
CA TYR A 94 7.69 4.60 2.26
C TYR A 94 6.72 4.57 3.43
N THR A 95 5.58 5.25 3.26
CA THR A 95 4.54 5.33 4.29
C THR A 95 3.25 4.66 3.79
N TYR A 96 2.77 3.65 4.51
CA TYR A 96 1.58 2.90 4.13
C TYR A 96 0.70 2.62 5.34
N ARG A 97 -0.61 2.40 5.10
CA ARG A 97 -1.54 2.04 6.17
C ARG A 97 -1.32 0.60 6.58
N THR A 98 -1.37 0.27 7.88
CA THR A 98 -1.15 -1.12 8.35
C THR A 98 -2.07 -2.14 7.66
N GLU A 99 -3.32 -1.78 7.39
CA GLU A 99 -4.30 -2.60 6.67
C GLU A 99 -4.00 -2.78 5.19
N ALA A 100 -3.14 -1.95 4.61
CA ALA A 100 -2.67 -2.05 3.23
C ALA A 100 -1.42 -2.94 3.12
N SER A 101 -0.99 -3.60 4.20
CA SER A 101 0.16 -4.50 4.17
C SER A 101 -0.06 -5.78 3.36
N GLY A 102 -1.29 -6.08 2.92
CA GLY A 102 -1.61 -7.32 2.21
C GLY A 102 -1.91 -8.50 3.13
N THR A 103 -2.05 -8.26 4.44
CA THR A 103 -2.48 -9.27 5.41
C THR A 103 -3.74 -9.98 4.90
N ARG A 104 -3.67 -11.32 4.80
CA ARG A 104 -4.75 -12.21 4.33
C ARG A 104 -5.11 -12.04 2.85
N VAL A 105 -4.21 -11.50 2.06
CA VAL A 105 -4.26 -11.52 0.60
C VAL A 105 -3.24 -12.56 0.11
N THR A 106 -3.61 -13.32 -0.92
CA THR A 106 -2.68 -14.25 -1.60
C THR A 106 -2.32 -13.68 -2.96
N ALA A 107 -1.03 -13.53 -3.23
CA ALA A 107 -0.50 -13.14 -4.53
C ALA A 107 0.13 -14.37 -5.22
N TYR A 108 -0.48 -14.79 -6.32
CA TYR A 108 0.04 -15.86 -7.17
C TYR A 108 0.98 -15.24 -8.20
N ILE A 109 2.21 -15.72 -8.25
CA ILE A 109 3.25 -15.21 -9.14
C ILE A 109 3.42 -16.25 -10.25
N ILE A 110 2.91 -15.92 -11.43
CA ILE A 110 2.97 -16.79 -12.61
C ILE A 110 4.21 -16.39 -13.43
N ASP A 111 5.33 -17.08 -13.22
CA ASP A 111 6.66 -16.60 -13.66
C ASP A 111 7.71 -17.74 -13.79
N THR A 112 9.02 -17.43 -13.68
CA THR A 112 10.15 -18.36 -13.73
C THR A 112 10.31 -19.24 -12.49
N GLY A 113 9.49 -19.04 -11.48
CA GLY A 113 9.63 -19.65 -10.16
C GLY A 113 9.87 -18.60 -9.07
N ILE A 114 9.82 -19.02 -7.81
CA ILE A 114 10.29 -18.24 -6.66
C ILE A 114 11.31 -19.07 -5.87
N ASN A 115 12.43 -18.46 -5.45
CA ASN A 115 13.22 -18.97 -4.34
C ASN A 115 12.45 -18.76 -3.03
N ASN A 116 11.51 -19.65 -2.73
CA ASN A 116 10.59 -19.51 -1.61
C ASN A 116 11.27 -19.58 -0.23
N LYS A 117 12.54 -20.00 -0.19
CA LYS A 117 13.39 -20.01 1.01
C LYS A 117 14.18 -18.72 1.20
N HIS A 118 14.05 -17.75 0.30
CA HIS A 118 14.75 -16.48 0.43
C HIS A 118 14.35 -15.75 1.71
N VAL A 119 15.33 -15.31 2.49
CA VAL A 119 15.12 -14.72 3.82
C VAL A 119 14.18 -13.51 3.82
N ASN A 120 14.08 -12.80 2.70
CA ASN A 120 13.20 -11.65 2.56
C ASN A 120 11.71 -12.00 2.51
N PHE A 121 11.35 -13.28 2.32
CA PHE A 121 9.95 -13.71 2.32
C PHE A 121 9.45 -14.16 3.69
N GLU A 122 10.33 -14.38 4.68
CA GLU A 122 9.95 -14.77 6.04
C GLU A 122 8.93 -15.93 6.09
N ALA A 123 9.16 -16.95 5.26
CA ALA A 123 8.29 -18.12 5.07
C ALA A 123 6.89 -17.85 4.49
N ARG A 124 6.61 -16.64 3.99
CA ARG A 124 5.33 -16.31 3.32
C ARG A 124 5.25 -16.73 1.87
N ALA A 125 6.35 -17.25 1.31
CA ALA A 125 6.37 -17.81 -0.02
C ALA A 125 6.23 -19.34 0.03
N SER A 126 5.28 -19.89 -0.72
CA SER A 126 5.07 -21.33 -0.88
C SER A 126 5.11 -21.75 -2.35
N LYS A 127 5.32 -23.05 -2.59
CA LYS A 127 5.30 -23.63 -3.93
C LYS A 127 3.88 -24.03 -4.32
N GLY A 128 3.46 -23.63 -5.52
CA GLY A 128 2.34 -24.21 -6.24
C GLY A 128 2.82 -25.12 -7.37
N PRO A 129 1.98 -25.41 -8.37
CA PRO A 129 2.35 -26.23 -9.52
C PRO A 129 3.39 -25.60 -10.45
N THR A 130 4.04 -26.46 -11.23
CA THR A 130 4.89 -26.09 -12.35
C THR A 130 4.23 -26.58 -13.64
N TYR A 131 3.96 -25.65 -14.56
CA TYR A 131 3.42 -25.92 -15.89
C TYR A 131 4.49 -25.56 -16.92
N VAL A 132 5.42 -26.47 -17.15
CA VAL A 132 6.36 -26.37 -18.26
C VAL A 132 6.21 -27.65 -19.06
N GLN A 133 5.48 -27.58 -20.18
CA GLN A 133 5.36 -28.72 -21.08
C GLN A 133 6.68 -28.96 -21.83
N ASP A 134 6.91 -30.22 -22.21
CA ASP A 134 7.99 -30.68 -23.09
C ASP A 134 9.43 -30.43 -22.60
N ASP A 135 9.62 -30.16 -21.31
CA ASP A 135 10.96 -30.12 -20.71
C ASP A 135 11.03 -30.89 -19.39
N PRO A 136 11.45 -32.18 -19.42
CA PRO A 136 11.63 -32.97 -18.23
C PRO A 136 12.79 -32.47 -17.33
N LYS A 137 13.60 -31.51 -17.79
CA LYS A 137 14.69 -30.92 -17.01
C LYS A 137 14.27 -29.66 -16.26
N SER A 138 13.09 -29.10 -16.57
CA SER A 138 12.62 -27.92 -15.88
C SER A 138 12.31 -28.26 -14.42
N SER A 139 13.06 -27.61 -13.54
CA SER A 139 12.94 -27.77 -12.10
C SER A 139 11.70 -27.04 -11.58
N ASN A 140 11.35 -27.28 -10.32
CA ASN A 140 10.31 -26.51 -9.63
C ASN A 140 10.90 -25.30 -8.87
N VAL A 141 12.14 -24.91 -9.14
CA VAL A 141 12.81 -23.77 -8.51
C VAL A 141 13.02 -22.64 -9.51
N ASP A 142 13.29 -21.44 -8.99
CA ASP A 142 13.65 -20.31 -9.83
C ASP A 142 15.13 -20.36 -10.18
N VAL A 143 15.46 -20.81 -11.39
CA VAL A 143 16.85 -20.83 -11.89
C VAL A 143 17.24 -19.52 -12.57
N HIS A 144 16.26 -18.68 -12.92
CA HIS A 144 16.49 -17.42 -13.64
C HIS A 144 16.53 -16.21 -12.70
N GLY A 145 15.78 -16.25 -11.60
CA GLY A 145 15.69 -15.17 -10.61
C GLY A 145 14.64 -14.10 -10.91
N HIS A 146 13.99 -14.14 -12.08
CA HIS A 146 13.00 -13.13 -12.48
C HIS A 146 11.76 -13.18 -11.57
N GLY A 147 11.15 -14.36 -11.40
CA GLY A 147 9.99 -14.54 -10.54
C GLY A 147 10.29 -14.25 -9.07
N THR A 148 11.49 -14.57 -8.57
CA THR A 148 11.95 -14.17 -7.23
C THR A 148 12.00 -12.65 -7.07
N HIS A 149 12.52 -11.94 -8.07
CA HIS A 149 12.60 -10.47 -8.06
C HIS A 149 11.19 -9.83 -8.10
N VAL A 150 10.30 -10.35 -8.94
CA VAL A 150 8.89 -9.95 -9.02
C VAL A 150 8.18 -10.17 -7.68
N ALA A 151 8.30 -11.37 -7.11
CA ALA A 151 7.74 -11.70 -5.80
C ALA A 151 8.31 -10.81 -4.69
N GLY A 152 9.60 -10.48 -4.74
CA GLY A 152 10.27 -9.56 -3.82
C GLY A 152 9.68 -8.14 -3.86
N THR A 153 9.33 -7.66 -5.05
CA THR A 153 8.69 -6.35 -5.25
C THR A 153 7.26 -6.33 -4.71
N ILE A 154 6.54 -7.44 -4.82
CA ILE A 154 5.18 -7.55 -4.31
C ILE A 154 5.16 -7.70 -2.78
N GLY A 155 5.89 -8.68 -2.24
CA GLY A 155 5.72 -9.15 -0.86
C GLY A 155 6.99 -9.34 -0.03
N GLY A 156 8.15 -8.86 -0.51
CA GLY A 156 9.39 -8.90 0.26
C GLY A 156 9.31 -8.01 1.52
N LYS A 157 9.87 -8.49 2.64
CA LYS A 157 10.02 -7.70 3.89
C LYS A 157 10.64 -6.33 3.63
N THR A 158 11.73 -6.28 2.87
CA THR A 158 12.51 -5.04 2.70
C THR A 158 12.02 -4.21 1.51
N TYR A 159 11.76 -4.86 0.38
CA TYR A 159 11.51 -4.21 -0.90
C TYR A 159 10.05 -4.30 -1.36
N GLY A 160 9.22 -5.07 -0.66
CA GLY A 160 7.84 -5.31 -1.01
C GLY A 160 6.93 -4.13 -0.72
N VAL A 161 5.93 -3.97 -1.58
CA VAL A 161 4.80 -3.06 -1.41
C VAL A 161 3.82 -3.62 -0.35
N ALA A 162 3.35 -4.85 -0.54
CA ALA A 162 2.42 -5.53 0.35
C ALA A 162 3.19 -6.44 1.30
N LYS A 163 3.81 -5.83 2.32
CA LYS A 163 4.78 -6.49 3.20
C LYS A 163 4.26 -7.64 4.04
N ASP A 164 2.97 -7.98 4.06
CA ASP A 164 2.37 -9.12 4.79
C ASP A 164 1.53 -10.04 3.87
N VAL A 165 1.68 -9.90 2.56
CA VAL A 165 1.00 -10.76 1.58
C VAL A 165 1.58 -12.19 1.60
N THR A 166 0.71 -13.18 1.41
CA THR A 166 1.15 -14.56 1.13
C THR A 166 1.50 -14.67 -0.35
N LEU A 167 2.66 -15.23 -0.67
CA LEU A 167 3.14 -15.42 -2.04
C LEU A 167 3.03 -16.90 -2.43
N VAL A 168 2.44 -17.19 -3.58
CA VAL A 168 2.37 -18.55 -4.14
C VAL A 168 3.07 -18.58 -5.49
N ASP A 169 4.05 -19.47 -5.60
CA ASP A 169 4.85 -19.66 -6.80
C ASP A 169 4.15 -20.56 -7.82
N ILE A 170 3.89 -20.03 -9.02
CA ILE A 170 3.36 -20.77 -10.17
C ILE A 170 4.36 -20.67 -11.32
N LYS A 171 5.17 -21.71 -11.51
CA LYS A 171 6.21 -21.68 -12.54
C LYS A 171 5.63 -22.05 -13.90
N VAL A 172 5.83 -21.18 -14.90
CA VAL A 172 5.39 -21.41 -16.29
C VAL A 172 6.51 -21.26 -17.32
N PHE A 173 7.64 -20.66 -16.94
CA PHE A 173 8.77 -20.50 -17.83
C PHE A 173 9.73 -21.67 -17.74
N ASN A 174 10.14 -22.15 -18.90
CA ASN A 174 11.14 -23.19 -19.08
C ASN A 174 12.54 -22.73 -18.65
N ASP A 175 13.27 -23.61 -17.95
CA ASP A 175 14.62 -23.33 -17.41
C ASP A 175 15.68 -23.14 -18.50
N THR A 176 15.52 -23.82 -19.63
CA THR A 176 16.48 -23.84 -20.74
C THR A 176 16.19 -22.74 -21.77
N THR A 177 14.94 -22.62 -22.20
CA THR A 177 14.56 -21.69 -23.28
C THR A 177 14.17 -20.31 -22.77
N GLY A 178 13.82 -20.18 -21.47
CA GLY A 178 13.30 -18.93 -20.91
C GLY A 178 11.96 -18.52 -21.52
N THR A 179 11.19 -19.47 -22.06
CA THR A 179 9.88 -19.23 -22.68
C THR A 179 8.75 -19.92 -21.91
N ALA A 180 7.54 -19.37 -22.01
CA ALA A 180 6.32 -19.97 -21.49
C ALA A 180 5.32 -20.09 -22.64
N SER A 181 4.62 -21.22 -22.73
CA SER A 181 3.58 -21.41 -23.74
C SER A 181 2.23 -20.84 -23.27
N THR A 182 1.39 -20.37 -24.21
CA THR A 182 0.04 -19.89 -23.89
C THR A 182 -0.77 -20.92 -23.10
N ILE A 183 -0.63 -22.21 -23.44
CA ILE A 183 -1.37 -23.29 -22.78
C ILE A 183 -0.89 -23.51 -21.34
N ASP A 184 0.41 -23.37 -21.07
CA ASP A 184 0.95 -23.48 -19.71
C ASP A 184 0.43 -22.36 -18.80
N ILE A 185 0.38 -21.13 -19.33
CA ILE A 185 -0.16 -19.98 -18.62
C ILE A 185 -1.67 -20.13 -18.38
N ILE A 186 -2.44 -20.63 -19.35
CA ILE A 186 -3.88 -20.89 -19.16
C ILE A 186 -4.12 -21.98 -18.10
N LYS A 187 -3.32 -23.06 -18.08
CA LYS A 187 -3.38 -24.09 -17.03
C LYS A 187 -3.05 -23.52 -15.65
N ALA A 188 -2.04 -22.65 -15.57
CA ALA A 188 -1.71 -21.92 -14.35
C ALA A 188 -2.89 -21.08 -13.86
N LEU A 189 -3.53 -20.30 -14.74
CA LEU A 189 -4.71 -19.49 -14.39
C LEU A 189 -5.86 -20.34 -13.87
N ALA A 190 -6.17 -21.46 -14.53
CA ALA A 190 -7.22 -22.38 -14.10
C ALA A 190 -6.95 -22.90 -12.68
N TRP A 191 -5.72 -23.34 -12.41
CA TRP A 191 -5.34 -23.81 -11.07
C TRP A 191 -5.41 -22.71 -10.01
N VAL A 192 -4.96 -21.49 -10.33
CA VAL A 192 -5.03 -20.35 -9.42
C VAL A 192 -6.49 -20.06 -9.03
N VAL A 193 -7.40 -20.08 -10.01
CA VAL A 193 -8.84 -19.92 -9.75
C VAL A 193 -9.31 -21.00 -8.78
N ASP A 194 -9.02 -22.27 -9.06
CA ASP A 194 -9.45 -23.40 -8.23
C ASP A 194 -8.88 -23.31 -6.80
N ASP A 195 -7.61 -22.94 -6.63
CA ASP A 195 -6.99 -22.75 -5.31
C ASP A 195 -7.66 -21.59 -4.55
N VAL A 196 -7.90 -20.45 -5.21
CA VAL A 196 -8.63 -19.32 -4.60
C VAL A 196 -10.02 -19.74 -4.09
N TYR A 197 -10.75 -20.58 -4.83
CA TYR A 197 -12.09 -21.02 -4.42
C TYR A 197 -12.09 -22.13 -3.38
N SER A 198 -11.06 -22.98 -3.34
CA SER A 198 -10.98 -24.13 -2.46
C SER A 198 -10.29 -23.84 -1.13
N THR A 199 -9.26 -22.99 -1.11
CA THR A 199 -8.42 -22.75 0.08
C THR A 199 -8.55 -21.33 0.63
N ASN A 200 -8.83 -20.33 -0.22
CA ASN A 200 -8.92 -18.94 0.21
C ASN A 200 -10.35 -18.55 0.64
N SER A 201 -10.66 -18.78 1.92
CA SER A 201 -11.96 -18.47 2.54
C SER A 201 -12.49 -17.04 2.34
N ARG A 202 -11.63 -16.06 2.04
CA ARG A 202 -12.02 -14.67 1.75
C ARG A 202 -11.96 -14.29 0.29
N LYS A 203 -11.44 -15.18 -0.56
CA LYS A 203 -11.27 -14.99 -2.02
C LYS A 203 -10.56 -13.67 -2.37
N LYS A 204 -9.69 -13.19 -1.48
CA LYS A 204 -8.85 -12.01 -1.72
C LYS A 204 -7.53 -12.47 -2.29
N ALA A 205 -7.43 -12.39 -3.61
CA ALA A 205 -6.26 -12.85 -4.34
C ALA A 205 -5.92 -11.92 -5.50
N VAL A 206 -4.65 -11.95 -5.89
CA VAL A 206 -4.14 -11.30 -7.10
C VAL A 206 -3.30 -12.34 -7.84
N ALA A 207 -3.49 -12.45 -9.15
CA ALA A 207 -2.56 -13.15 -10.04
C ALA A 207 -1.68 -12.11 -10.73
N ASN A 208 -0.36 -12.22 -10.56
CA ASN A 208 0.62 -11.37 -11.24
C ASN A 208 1.27 -12.14 -12.39
N LEU A 209 1.14 -11.59 -13.60
CA LEU A 209 1.69 -12.13 -14.83
C LEU A 209 2.69 -11.10 -15.38
N SER A 210 3.92 -11.10 -14.85
CA SER A 210 5.00 -10.22 -15.33
C SER A 210 5.63 -10.77 -16.62
N LEU A 211 4.79 -10.97 -17.63
CA LEU A 211 5.11 -11.64 -18.88
C LEU A 211 4.39 -10.97 -20.06
N GLY A 212 4.89 -11.24 -21.26
CA GLY A 212 4.31 -10.75 -22.50
C GLY A 212 4.82 -11.57 -23.69
N GLY A 213 4.05 -11.60 -24.78
CA GLY A 213 4.38 -12.33 -26.00
C GLY A 213 4.44 -11.41 -27.21
N GLY A 214 5.37 -11.68 -28.13
CA GLY A 214 5.50 -10.94 -29.40
C GLY A 214 4.53 -11.39 -30.50
N GLY A 215 3.71 -12.42 -30.25
CA GLY A 215 2.84 -13.06 -31.26
C GLY A 215 1.50 -12.36 -31.54
N GLY A 216 1.27 -11.17 -30.97
CA GLY A 216 0.00 -10.46 -31.07
C GLY A 216 -1.06 -10.93 -30.06
N ALA A 217 -2.29 -10.44 -30.22
CA ALA A 217 -3.40 -10.76 -29.32
C ALA A 217 -3.76 -12.25 -29.36
N SER A 218 -4.17 -12.80 -28.21
CA SER A 218 -4.55 -14.20 -28.08
C SER A 218 -5.98 -14.32 -27.54
N PRO A 219 -6.98 -14.61 -28.40
CA PRO A 219 -8.37 -14.76 -27.95
C PRO A 219 -8.56 -15.83 -26.87
N ALA A 220 -7.74 -16.89 -26.90
CA ALA A 220 -7.78 -17.93 -25.88
C ALA A 220 -7.28 -17.43 -24.51
N MET A 221 -6.19 -16.64 -24.49
CA MET A 221 -5.71 -16.01 -23.26
C MET A 221 -6.72 -14.98 -22.74
N ASP A 222 -7.25 -14.15 -23.64
CA ASP A 222 -8.23 -13.11 -23.27
C ASP A 222 -9.47 -13.74 -22.63
N ALA A 223 -9.99 -14.83 -23.21
CA ALA A 223 -11.11 -15.58 -22.65
C ALA A 223 -10.77 -16.21 -21.29
N ALA A 224 -9.57 -16.76 -21.12
CA ALA A 224 -9.12 -17.33 -19.86
C ALA A 224 -9.01 -16.27 -18.75
N ILE A 225 -8.44 -15.10 -19.05
CA ILE A 225 -8.36 -13.96 -18.13
C ILE A 225 -9.76 -13.45 -17.77
N ALA A 226 -10.64 -13.28 -18.77
CA ALA A 226 -12.01 -12.85 -18.53
C ALA A 226 -12.81 -13.83 -17.64
N ALA A 227 -12.53 -15.13 -17.74
CA ALA A 227 -13.14 -16.14 -16.87
C ALA A 227 -12.54 -16.15 -15.45
N ALA A 228 -11.25 -15.81 -15.31
CA ALA A 228 -10.52 -15.82 -14.04
C ALA A 228 -10.85 -14.61 -13.15
N VAL A 229 -11.16 -13.46 -13.74
CA VAL A 229 -11.52 -12.22 -13.03
C VAL A 229 -13.03 -12.19 -12.79
N ARG A 230 -13.46 -12.16 -11.53
CA ARG A 230 -14.87 -12.04 -11.13
C ARG A 230 -15.08 -10.95 -10.11
#